data_AF-A0A7Z9XRV9-F1
#
_entry.id   AF-A0A7Z9XRV9-F1
#
_cell.length_a   1.000
_cell.length_b   1.000
_cell.length_c   1.000
_cell.angle_alpha   90.00
_cell.angle_beta   90.00
_cell.angle_gamma   90.00
#
_symmetry.space_group_name_H-M   'P 1'
#
loop_
_entity.id
_entity.type
_entity.pdbx_description
1 polymer ?
#
loop_
_entity_poly.entity_id
_entity_poly.type
_entity_poly.pdbx_seq_one_letter_code
_entity_poly.pdbx_strand_id
1 'polypeptide(L)'
;MTETDRLDKLRADWLALPQAAQLADTEFNEELIQVWAASEYVAQTCLRSPDLLLALYRDKALGQRLKPGQMAAQLTGVLESVEDEDALLQSLRRFRRGQMLRIIWRDIMRKAALEETLEDLSELADICIRQALGKLMAWAVA
;
A
#
# COMPACT_ATOMS: atom_id res chain seq x y z
N MET A 1 11.22 -26.07 4.70
CA MET A 1 11.65 -24.69 4.40
C MET A 1 11.58 -23.94 5.71
N THR A 2 12.72 -23.52 6.24
CA THR A 2 12.82 -22.72 7.46
C THR A 2 12.40 -21.28 7.18
N GLU A 3 12.12 -20.50 8.22
CA GLU A 3 11.78 -19.08 8.08
C GLU A 3 12.91 -18.27 7.41
N THR A 4 14.16 -18.63 7.72
CA THR A 4 15.36 -18.11 7.07
C THR A 4 15.37 -18.40 5.57
N ASP A 5 15.11 -19.66 5.16
CA ASP A 5 15.06 -20.04 3.74
C ASP A 5 13.99 -19.23 2.97
N ARG A 6 12.84 -18.94 3.60
CA ARG A 6 11.78 -18.13 3.00
C ARG A 6 12.25 -16.69 2.77
N LEU A 7 12.84 -16.06 3.78
CA LEU A 7 13.30 -14.67 3.69
C LEU A 7 14.44 -14.51 2.68
N ASP A 8 15.36 -15.48 2.62
CA ASP A 8 16.44 -15.49 1.63
C ASP A 8 15.89 -15.57 0.21
N LYS A 9 14.87 -16.40 -0.02
CA LYS A 9 14.17 -16.47 -1.30
C LYS A 9 13.49 -15.13 -1.65
N LEU A 10 12.72 -14.55 -0.73
CA LEU A 10 12.05 -13.26 -0.96
C LEU A 10 13.06 -12.16 -1.31
N ARG A 11 14.20 -12.13 -0.61
CA ARG A 11 15.28 -11.18 -0.88
C ARG A 11 15.90 -11.38 -2.26
N ALA A 12 16.16 -12.64 -2.66
CA ALA A 12 16.68 -12.95 -3.98
C ALA A 12 15.69 -12.53 -5.08
N ASP A 13 14.41 -12.87 -4.92
CA ASP A 13 13.33 -12.51 -5.85
C ASP A 13 13.21 -10.98 -5.99
N TRP A 14 13.36 -10.24 -4.89
CA TRP A 14 13.34 -8.78 -4.89
C TRP A 14 14.54 -8.16 -5.59
N LEU A 15 15.76 -8.63 -5.27
CA LEU A 15 16.99 -8.11 -5.88
C LEU A 15 17.05 -8.34 -7.40
N ALA A 16 16.29 -9.30 -7.92
CA ALA A 16 16.12 -9.52 -9.36
C ALA A 16 15.23 -8.46 -10.05
N LEU A 17 14.46 -7.67 -9.30
CA LEU A 17 13.58 -6.64 -9.84
C LEU A 17 14.32 -5.31 -10.06
N PRO A 18 14.06 -4.58 -11.17
CA PRO A 18 14.67 -3.27 -11.43
C PRO A 18 14.41 -2.21 -10.34
N GLN A 19 13.29 -2.32 -9.63
CA GLN A 19 12.90 -1.39 -8.56
C GLN A 19 13.79 -1.55 -7.32
N ALA A 20 14.34 -2.74 -7.06
CA ALA A 20 15.20 -2.97 -5.91
C ALA A 20 16.49 -2.13 -5.98
N ALA A 21 17.06 -1.98 -7.17
CA ALA A 21 18.24 -1.13 -7.38
C ALA A 21 17.98 0.36 -7.07
N GLN A 22 16.72 0.79 -7.08
CA GLN A 22 16.31 2.16 -6.76
C GLN A 22 16.11 2.38 -5.25
N LEU A 23 16.22 1.31 -4.46
CA LEU A 23 15.98 1.25 -3.01
C LEU A 23 17.26 0.76 -2.30
N ALA A 24 18.39 1.43 -2.59
CA ALA A 24 19.72 1.08 -2.09
C ALA A 24 20.04 1.62 -0.68
N ASP A 25 19.02 2.01 0.07
CA ASP A 25 19.16 2.55 1.42
C ASP A 25 19.23 1.42 2.46
N THR A 26 20.27 1.44 3.29
CA THR A 26 20.52 0.37 4.29
C THR A 26 19.39 0.32 5.33
N GLU A 27 18.94 1.48 5.82
CA GLU A 27 17.87 1.54 6.83
C GLU A 27 16.57 0.98 6.28
N PHE A 28 16.19 1.37 5.07
CA PHE A 28 15.03 0.85 4.38
C PHE A 28 15.08 -0.68 4.19
N ASN A 29 16.24 -1.22 3.81
CA ASN A 29 16.39 -2.66 3.61
C ASN A 29 16.24 -3.45 4.92
N GLU A 30 16.66 -2.90 6.05
CA GLU A 30 16.42 -3.50 7.37
C GLU A 30 14.93 -3.50 7.71
N GLU A 31 14.22 -2.38 7.50
CA GLU A 31 12.76 -2.31 7.70
C GLU A 31 12.03 -3.31 6.79
N LEU A 32 12.44 -3.41 5.52
CA LEU A 32 11.83 -4.31 4.55
C LEU A 32 11.92 -5.78 5.00
N ILE A 33 13.08 -6.21 5.51
CA ILE A 33 13.27 -7.58 6.03
C ILE A 33 12.39 -7.81 7.27
N GLN A 34 12.33 -6.87 8.20
CA GLN A 34 11.47 -6.97 9.39
C GLN A 34 10.00 -7.10 9.01
N VAL A 35 9.53 -6.26 8.09
CA VAL A 35 8.14 -6.27 7.63
C VAL A 35 7.81 -7.55 6.87
N TRP A 36 8.73 -8.10 6.07
CA TRP A 36 8.51 -9.37 5.37
C TRP A 36 8.52 -10.58 6.29
N ALA A 37 9.34 -10.55 7.34
CA ALA A 37 9.31 -11.56 8.39
C ALA A 37 7.93 -11.60 9.06
N ALA A 38 7.37 -10.43 9.39
CA ALA A 38 6.11 -10.32 10.10
C ALA A 38 4.84 -10.40 9.21
N SER A 39 4.92 -10.12 7.90
CA SER A 39 3.74 -10.10 7.02
C SER A 39 4.01 -10.68 5.63
N GLU A 40 3.50 -11.89 5.40
CA GLU A 40 3.47 -12.54 4.08
C GLU A 40 2.68 -11.71 3.06
N TYR A 41 1.59 -11.06 3.49
CA TYR A 41 0.82 -10.18 2.60
C TYR A 41 1.67 -9.03 2.05
N VAL A 42 2.47 -8.39 2.92
CA VAL A 42 3.36 -7.31 2.48
C VAL A 42 4.47 -7.85 1.59
N ALA A 43 5.10 -8.97 1.95
CA ALA A 43 6.13 -9.61 1.13
C ALA A 43 5.63 -9.88 -0.30
N GLN A 44 4.47 -10.53 -0.45
CA GLN A 44 3.88 -10.79 -1.76
C GLN A 44 3.47 -9.51 -2.49
N THR A 45 2.96 -8.51 -1.76
CA THR A 45 2.59 -7.22 -2.36
C THR A 45 3.81 -6.51 -2.95
N CYS A 46 4.93 -6.50 -2.24
CA CYS A 46 6.17 -5.88 -2.70
C CYS A 46 6.72 -6.56 -3.96
N LEU A 47 6.67 -7.90 -4.02
CA LEU A 47 7.12 -8.66 -5.19
C LEU A 47 6.17 -8.54 -6.39
N ARG A 48 4.85 -8.58 -6.17
CA ARG A 48 3.85 -8.50 -7.25
C ARG A 48 3.60 -7.09 -7.75
N SER A 49 3.89 -6.08 -6.94
CA SER A 49 3.63 -4.67 -7.27
C SER A 49 4.77 -3.80 -6.75
N PRO A 50 6.00 -4.00 -7.24
CA PRO A 50 7.19 -3.30 -6.75
C PRO A 50 7.12 -1.78 -6.93
N ASP A 51 6.42 -1.32 -7.98
CA ASP A 51 6.19 0.12 -8.21
C ASP A 51 5.34 0.77 -7.11
N LEU A 52 4.48 0.00 -6.44
CA LEU A 52 3.68 0.51 -5.32
C LEU A 52 4.56 0.80 -4.11
N LEU A 53 5.47 -0.13 -3.79
CA LEU A 53 6.44 0.06 -2.71
C LEU A 53 7.37 1.23 -3.03
N LEU A 54 7.89 1.29 -4.26
CA LEU A 54 8.79 2.35 -4.70
C LEU A 54 8.12 3.74 -4.62
N ALA A 55 6.85 3.85 -5.03
CA ALA A 55 6.10 5.11 -4.92
C ALA A 55 5.95 5.54 -3.45
N LEU A 56 5.52 4.62 -2.57
CA LEU A 56 5.37 4.92 -1.14
C LEU A 56 6.70 5.30 -0.46
N TYR A 57 7.80 4.68 -0.88
CA TYR A 57 9.14 5.04 -0.39
C TYR A 57 9.55 6.44 -0.84
N ARG A 58 9.42 6.75 -2.13
CA ARG A 58 9.77 8.07 -2.70
C ARG A 58 8.99 9.21 -2.07
N ASP A 59 7.70 8.98 -1.83
CA ASP A 59 6.82 9.95 -1.19
C ASP A 59 7.03 10.04 0.33
N LYS A 60 7.96 9.23 0.88
CA LYS A 60 8.20 9.07 2.32
C LYS A 60 6.93 8.69 3.09
N ALA A 61 5.97 8.04 2.42
CA ALA A 61 4.65 7.75 2.94
C ALA A 61 4.63 6.53 3.87
N LEU A 62 5.56 5.58 3.71
CA LEU A 62 5.60 4.33 4.48
C LEU A 62 5.61 4.53 5.99
N GLY A 63 6.28 5.57 6.49
CA GLY A 63 6.35 5.87 7.93
C GLY A 63 5.38 6.96 8.40
N GLN A 64 4.68 7.64 7.49
CA GLN A 64 3.94 8.85 7.82
C GLN A 64 2.47 8.56 8.17
N ARG A 65 2.00 9.23 9.22
CA ARG A 65 0.58 9.39 9.51
C ARG A 65 -0.04 10.32 8.46
N LEU A 66 -1.18 9.91 7.91
CA LEU A 66 -1.97 10.78 7.04
C LEU A 66 -2.75 11.79 7.88
N LYS A 67 -2.85 13.02 7.39
CA LYS A 67 -3.73 14.02 7.99
C LYS A 67 -5.20 13.66 7.74
N PRO A 68 -6.14 14.08 8.60
CA PRO A 68 -7.56 13.87 8.37
C PRO A 68 -7.98 14.29 6.95
N GLY A 69 -8.69 13.41 6.24
CA GLY A 69 -9.16 13.65 4.86
C GLY A 69 -8.09 13.50 3.76
N GLN A 70 -6.81 13.34 4.11
CA GLN A 70 -5.75 13.17 3.11
C GLN A 70 -5.91 11.86 2.32
N MET A 71 -6.28 10.77 2.98
CA MET A 71 -6.52 9.49 2.29
C MET A 71 -7.67 9.61 1.28
N ALA A 72 -8.73 10.35 1.63
CA ALA A 72 -9.88 10.57 0.76
C ALA A 72 -9.48 11.40 -0.45
N ALA A 73 -8.74 12.50 -0.24
CA ALA A 73 -8.23 13.34 -1.31
C ALA A 73 -7.30 12.56 -2.27
N GLN A 74 -6.43 11.68 -1.75
CA GLN A 74 -5.60 10.81 -2.57
C GLN A 74 -6.43 9.90 -3.47
N LEU A 75 -7.46 9.23 -2.93
CA LEU A 75 -8.33 8.37 -3.76
C LEU A 75 -9.12 9.21 -4.78
N THR A 76 -9.59 10.40 -4.41
CA THR A 76 -10.30 11.28 -5.34
C THR A 76 -9.43 11.61 -6.54
N GLY A 77 -8.17 12.01 -6.32
CA GLY A 77 -7.22 12.27 -7.41
C GLY A 77 -6.94 11.04 -8.28
N VAL A 78 -6.89 9.83 -7.69
CA VAL A 78 -6.75 8.58 -8.44
C VAL A 78 -7.97 8.30 -9.33
N LEU A 79 -9.17 8.66 -8.87
CA LEU A 79 -10.43 8.38 -9.57
C LEU A 79 -10.88 9.50 -10.51
N GLU A 80 -10.20 10.64 -10.56
CA GLU A 80 -10.56 11.79 -11.41
C GLU A 80 -10.66 11.40 -12.88
N SER A 81 -9.66 10.69 -13.41
CA SER A 81 -9.57 10.30 -14.82
C SER A 81 -10.16 8.92 -15.13
N VAL A 82 -10.89 8.32 -14.19
CA VAL A 82 -11.51 7.01 -14.38
C VAL A 82 -12.91 7.22 -14.98
N GLU A 83 -13.17 6.55 -16.09
CA GLU A 83 -14.38 6.74 -16.91
C GLU A 83 -15.26 5.48 -17.02
N ASP A 84 -14.73 4.30 -16.65
CA ASP A 84 -15.44 3.03 -16.72
C ASP A 84 -15.31 2.19 -15.45
N GLU A 85 -16.23 1.24 -15.27
CA GLU A 85 -16.33 0.39 -14.08
C GLU A 85 -15.12 -0.52 -13.89
N ASP A 86 -14.55 -1.05 -14.97
CA ASP A 86 -13.39 -1.95 -14.88
C ASP A 86 -12.15 -1.19 -14.39
N ALA A 87 -11.92 0.02 -14.91
CA ALA A 87 -10.87 0.92 -14.49
C ALA A 87 -11.07 1.40 -13.04
N LEU A 88 -12.32 1.64 -12.61
CA LEU A 88 -12.67 1.96 -11.22
C LEU A 88 -12.27 0.84 -10.28
N LEU A 89 -12.70 -0.39 -10.59
CA LEU A 89 -12.40 -1.57 -9.77
C LEU A 89 -10.89 -1.84 -9.70
N GLN A 90 -10.16 -1.66 -10.80
CA GLN A 90 -8.70 -1.78 -10.83
C GLN A 90 -8.02 -0.71 -9.96
N SER A 91 -8.44 0.54 -10.08
CA SER A 91 -7.90 1.68 -9.33
C SER A 91 -8.13 1.53 -7.83
N LEU A 92 -9.34 1.15 -7.41
CA LEU A 92 -9.68 0.87 -6.02
C LEU A 92 -8.85 -0.27 -5.43
N ARG A 93 -8.67 -1.38 -6.17
CA ARG A 93 -7.82 -2.50 -5.74
C ARG A 93 -6.37 -2.08 -5.56
N ARG A 94 -5.83 -1.29 -6.50
CA ARG A 94 -4.46 -0.77 -6.43
C ARG A 94 -4.30 0.19 -5.24
N PHE A 95 -5.23 1.11 -5.06
CA PHE A 95 -5.22 2.06 -3.94
C PHE A 95 -5.30 1.34 -2.59
N ARG A 96 -6.25 0.42 -2.43
CA ARG A 96 -6.40 -0.39 -1.21
C ARG A 96 -5.12 -1.15 -0.90
N ARG A 97 -4.48 -1.77 -1.90
CA ARG A 97 -3.21 -2.50 -1.70
C ARG A 97 -2.10 -1.55 -1.21
N GLY A 98 -2.01 -0.34 -1.77
CA GLY A 98 -1.07 0.69 -1.33
C GLY A 98 -1.27 1.12 0.11
N GLN A 99 -2.51 1.43 0.49
CA GLN A 99 -2.82 1.85 1.85
C GLN A 99 -2.64 0.69 2.85
N MET A 100 -3.04 -0.53 2.51
CA MET A 100 -2.77 -1.71 3.34
C MET A 100 -1.27 -1.92 3.55
N LEU A 101 -0.44 -1.78 2.51
CA LEU A 101 1.01 -1.85 2.61
C LEU A 101 1.53 -0.79 3.60
N ARG A 102 1.13 0.48 3.45
CA ARG A 102 1.51 1.56 4.37
C ARG A 102 1.09 1.28 5.81
N ILE A 103 -0.16 0.88 6.04
CA ILE A 103 -0.73 0.63 7.37
C ILE A 103 0.03 -0.50 8.06
N ILE A 104 0.20 -1.65 7.39
CA ILE A 104 0.91 -2.81 7.96
C ILE A 104 2.39 -2.46 8.22
N TRP A 105 3.02 -1.70 7.32
CA TRP A 105 4.40 -1.25 7.53
C TRP A 105 4.52 -0.41 8.81
N ARG A 106 3.61 0.55 9.03
CA ARG A 106 3.63 1.40 10.22
C ARG A 106 3.37 0.62 11.50
N ASP A 107 2.45 -0.34 11.46
CA ASP A 107 2.12 -1.20 12.60
C ASP A 107 3.34 -2.05 13.03
N ILE A 108 3.96 -2.75 12.08
CA ILE A 108 5.13 -3.61 12.36
C ILE A 108 6.33 -2.78 12.83
N MET A 109 6.59 -1.64 12.18
CA MET A 109 7.70 -0.76 12.55
C MET A 109 7.40 0.10 13.80
N ARG A 110 6.26 -0.12 14.48
CA ARG A 110 5.84 0.64 15.67
C ARG A 110 5.77 2.16 15.45
N LYS A 111 5.46 2.57 14.22
CA LYS A 111 5.28 3.97 13.80
C LYS A 111 3.82 4.45 13.93
N ALA A 112 2.93 3.59 14.42
CA ALA A 112 1.54 3.87 14.74
C ALA A 112 1.14 3.15 16.04
N ALA A 113 0.26 3.75 16.82
CA ALA A 113 -0.43 3.06 17.91
C ALA A 113 -1.50 2.12 17.35
N LEU A 114 -1.93 1.12 18.13
CA LEU A 114 -2.95 0.16 17.69
C LEU A 114 -4.25 0.86 17.30
N GLU A 115 -4.68 1.86 18.08
CA GLU A 115 -5.88 2.65 17.85
C GLU A 115 -5.80 3.37 16.50
N GLU A 116 -4.62 3.91 16.16
CA GLU A 116 -4.39 4.59 14.89
C GLU A 116 -4.41 3.61 13.72
N THR A 117 -3.82 2.42 13.88
CA THR A 117 -3.88 1.35 12.86
C THR A 117 -5.32 0.93 12.60
N LEU A 118 -6.14 0.78 13.64
CA LEU A 118 -7.57 0.42 13.52
C LEU A 118 -8.41 1.54 12.89
N GLU A 119 -8.10 2.80 13.20
CA GLU A 119 -8.70 3.98 12.59
C GLU A 119 -8.37 4.04 11.09
N ASP A 120 -7.09 3.91 10.72
CA ASP A 120 -6.62 3.90 9.33
C ASP A 120 -7.30 2.77 8.50
N LEU A 121 -7.49 1.57 9.10
CA LEU A 121 -8.16 0.45 8.44
C LEU A 121 -9.65 0.71 8.20
N SER A 122 -10.33 1.29 9.19
CA SER A 122 -11.74 1.67 9.10
C SER A 122 -11.94 2.78 8.07
N GLU A 123 -11.10 3.81 8.13
CA GLU A 123 -11.13 4.93 7.20
C GLU A 123 -10.91 4.46 5.75
N LEU A 124 -9.95 3.55 5.51
CA LEU A 124 -9.71 2.97 4.19
C LEU A 124 -10.95 2.26 3.63
N ALA A 125 -11.64 1.47 4.46
CA ALA A 125 -12.85 0.78 4.05
C ALA A 125 -13.96 1.77 3.67
N ASP A 126 -14.22 2.74 4.56
CA ASP A 126 -15.24 3.78 4.37
C ASP A 126 -15.00 4.60 3.10
N ILE A 127 -13.77 5.06 2.89
CA ILE A 127 -13.39 5.87 1.73
C ILE A 127 -13.58 5.09 0.43
N CYS A 128 -13.10 3.85 0.36
CA CYS A 128 -13.24 3.03 -0.84
C CYS A 128 -14.71 2.79 -1.18
N ILE A 129 -15.56 2.49 -0.19
CA ILE A 129 -16.99 2.26 -0.41
C ILE A 129 -17.68 3.53 -0.88
N ARG A 130 -17.49 4.65 -0.17
CA ARG A 130 -18.15 5.93 -0.47
C ARG A 130 -17.78 6.46 -1.86
N GLN A 131 -16.49 6.42 -2.22
CA GLN A 131 -16.06 6.94 -3.53
C GLN A 131 -16.43 6.02 -4.69
N ALA A 132 -16.44 4.70 -4.49
CA ALA A 132 -16.95 3.77 -5.50
C ALA A 132 -18.44 4.03 -5.78
N LEU A 133 -19.25 4.12 -4.73
CA LEU A 133 -20.68 4.42 -4.85
C LEU A 133 -20.91 5.77 -5.53
N GLY A 134 -20.18 6.82 -5.11
CA GLY A 134 -20.29 8.15 -5.71
C GLY A 134 -20.00 8.17 -7.20
N LYS A 135 -18.95 7.46 -7.65
CA LYS A 135 -18.64 7.34 -9.08
C LYS A 135 -19.70 6.59 -9.87
N LEU A 136 -20.15 5.43 -9.38
CA LEU A 136 -21.18 4.64 -10.05
C LEU A 136 -22.52 5.40 -10.15
N MET A 137 -22.92 6.12 -9.09
CA MET A 137 -24.12 6.95 -9.13
C MET A 137 -24.01 8.11 -10.12
N ALA A 138 -22.85 8.75 -10.20
CA ALA A 138 -22.63 9.84 -11.15
C ALA A 138 -22.78 9.35 -12.61
N TRP A 139 -22.29 8.15 -12.92
CA TRP A 139 -22.46 7.56 -14.26
C TRP A 139 -23.87 7.08 -14.54
N ALA A 140 -24.60 6.60 -13.53
CA ALA A 140 -25.98 6.12 -13.71
C ALA A 140 -26.98 7.26 -13.98
N VAL A 141 -26.63 8.50 -13.66
CA VAL A 141 -27.49 9.70 -13.83
C VAL A 141 -27.03 10.59 -14.99
N ALA A 142 -25.84 10.33 -15.56
CA ALA A 142 -25.32 11.02 -16.75
C ALA A 142 -25.91 10.42 -18.04
#